data_AF-A0A6I6D9K4-F1
#
_entry.id   AF-A0A6I6D9K4-F1
#
_cell.length_a   1.000
_cell.length_b   1.000
_cell.length_c   1.000
_cell.angle_alpha   90.00
_cell.angle_beta   90.00
_cell.angle_gamma   90.00
#
_symmetry.space_group_name_H-M   'P 1'
#
loop_
_entity.id
_entity.type
_entity.pdbx_description
1 polymer ?
#
loop_
_entity_poly.entity_id
_entity_poly.type
_entity_poly.pdbx_seq_one_letter_code
_entity_poly.pdbx_strand_id
1 'polypeptide(L)' 'MEGDEEDALITSLIESSIELCEGILRYPVSEFEEVPQLIKSAVLFSIASMYEKREGEGLKETLDTIKRLLNPFRKESW' A
#
# COMPACT_ATOMS: atom_id res chain seq x y z
N MET A 1 -19.37 -19.03 -6.61
CA MET A 1 -18.29 -19.62 -5.80
C MET A 1 -16.93 -19.07 -6.17
N GLU A 2 -16.76 -18.44 -7.35
CA GLU A 2 -15.53 -17.70 -7.73
C GLU A 2 -15.40 -16.33 -7.03
N GLY A 3 -16.50 -15.61 -6.83
CA GLY A 3 -16.47 -14.27 -6.22
C GLY A 3 -15.97 -14.24 -4.78
N ASP A 4 -16.19 -15.30 -3.99
CA ASP A 4 -15.78 -15.35 -2.59
C ASP A 4 -14.25 -15.51 -2.45
N GLU A 5 -13.62 -16.23 -3.37
CA GLU A 5 -12.15 -16.39 -3.43
C GLU A 5 -11.48 -15.11 -3.96
N GLU A 6 -12.10 -14.44 -4.94
CA GLU A 6 -11.62 -13.16 -5.46
C GLU A 6 -11.76 -12.04 -4.42
N ASP A 7 -12.89 -11.97 -3.72
CA ASP A 7 -13.12 -11.01 -2.63
C ASP A 7 -12.12 -11.23 -1.48
N ALA A 8 -11.84 -12.49 -1.12
CA ALA A 8 -10.82 -12.82 -0.11
C ALA A 8 -9.41 -12.40 -0.56
N LEU A 9 -9.05 -12.63 -1.83
CA LEU A 9 -7.77 -12.21 -2.39
C LEU A 9 -7.63 -10.68 -2.37
N ILE A 10 -8.64 -9.96 -2.87
CA ILE A 10 -8.65 -8.50 -2.88
C ILE A 10 -8.53 -7.94 -1.46
N THR A 11 -9.23 -8.52 -0.50
CA THR A 11 -9.14 -8.14 0.91
C THR A 11 -7.71 -8.28 1.44
N SER A 12 -7.07 -9.44 1.19
CA SER A 12 -5.67 -9.65 1.62
C SER A 12 -4.67 -8.67 0.98
N LEU A 13 -4.93 -8.27 -0.28
CA LEU A 13 -4.08 -7.31 -1.00
C LEU A 13 -4.23 -5.90 -0.45
N ILE A 14 -5.45 -5.52 -0.08
CA ILE A 14 -5.74 -4.24 0.59
C ILE A 14 -5.01 -4.18 1.93
N GLU A 15 -5.17 -5.20 2.77
CA GLU A 15 -4.52 -5.29 4.09
C GLU A 15 -2.99 -5.20 3.96
N SER A 16 -2.40 -6.04 3.08
CA SER A 16 -0.95 -6.03 2.82
C SER A 16 -0.44 -4.67 2.31
N SER A 17 -1.23 -3.99 1.48
CA SER A 17 -0.87 -2.69 0.92
C SER A 17 -0.97 -1.56 1.95
N ILE A 18 -1.95 -1.62 2.86
CA ILE A 18 -2.06 -0.69 3.98
C ILE A 18 -0.87 -0.88 4.91
N GLU A 19 -0.59 -2.11 5.35
CA GLU A 19 0.56 -2.43 6.20
C GLU A 19 1.89 -1.95 5.59
N LEU A 20 2.05 -2.13 4.28
CA LEU A 20 3.23 -1.63 3.56
C LEU A 20 3.35 -0.09 3.66
N CYS A 21 2.24 0.62 3.41
CA CYS A 21 2.22 2.08 3.49
C CYS A 21 2.47 2.57 4.92
N GLU A 22 1.85 1.95 5.92
CA GLU A 22 2.07 2.25 7.34
C GLU A 22 3.51 2.00 7.77
N GLY A 23 4.13 0.91 7.32
CA GLY A 23 5.55 0.62 7.56
C GLY A 23 6.48 1.67 6.96
N ILE A 24 6.13 2.24 5.80
CA ILE A 24 6.88 3.35 5.19
C ILE A 24 6.65 4.65 5.96
N LEU A 25 5.41 4.94 6.36
CA LEU A 25 5.03 6.14 7.10
C LEU A 25 5.58 6.14 8.54
N ARG A 26 5.77 4.95 9.13
CA ARG A 26 6.12 4.67 10.53
C ARG A 26 5.04 5.00 11.56
N TYR A 27 3.79 5.04 11.12
CA TYR A 27 2.61 5.22 11.97
C TYR A 27 1.38 4.76 11.17
N PRO A 28 0.28 4.37 11.84
CA PRO A 28 -0.88 3.86 11.14
C PRO A 28 -1.62 4.96 10.39
N VAL A 29 -2.21 4.61 9.24
CA VAL A 29 -2.97 5.59 8.42
C VAL A 29 -4.25 6.04 9.14
N SER A 30 -4.67 5.32 10.18
CA SER A 30 -5.77 5.69 11.08
C SER A 30 -5.45 6.92 11.95
N GLU A 31 -4.19 7.35 12.05
CA GLU A 31 -3.85 8.62 12.72
C GLU A 31 -4.25 9.85 11.88
N PHE A 32 -4.51 9.69 10.59
CA PHE A 32 -5.00 10.79 9.76
C PHE A 32 -6.50 11.00 10.00
N GLU A 33 -6.87 12.21 10.42
CA GLU A 33 -8.27 12.65 10.46
C GLU A 33 -8.90 12.61 9.07
N GLU A 34 -8.14 13.02 8.05
CA GLU A 34 -8.47 12.82 6.64
C GLU A 34 -7.25 12.25 5.91
N VAL A 35 -7.39 11.03 5.38
CA VAL A 35 -6.29 10.37 4.64
C VAL A 35 -6.02 11.15 3.35
N PRO A 36 -4.79 11.70 3.18
CA PRO A 36 -4.41 12.44 1.98
C PRO A 36 -4.57 11.60 0.72
N GLN A 37 -4.91 12.25 -0.39
CA GLN A 37 -5.11 11.55 -1.66
C GLN A 37 -3.84 10.86 -2.16
N LEU A 38 -2.66 11.37 -1.82
CA LEU A 38 -1.38 10.69 -2.11
C LEU A 38 -1.27 9.32 -1.43
N ILE A 39 -1.74 9.19 -0.18
CA ILE A 39 -1.69 7.92 0.55
C ILE A 39 -2.68 6.93 -0.06
N LYS A 40 -3.89 7.38 -0.39
CA LYS A 40 -4.89 6.56 -1.11
C LYS A 40 -4.32 6.05 -2.44
N SER A 41 -3.69 6.93 -3.22
CA SER A 41 -3.04 6.56 -4.48
C SER A 41 -1.89 5.56 -4.28
N ALA A 42 -1.10 5.70 -3.21
CA ALA A 42 -0.02 4.78 -2.90
C ALA A 42 -0.53 3.37 -2.55
N VAL A 43 -1.59 3.28 -1.74
CA VAL A 43 -2.25 2.01 -1.40
C VAL A 43 -2.83 1.36 -2.66
N LEU A 44 -3.56 2.10 -3.50
CA LEU A 44 -4.13 1.58 -4.75
C LEU A 44 -3.04 1.09 -5.72
N PHE A 45 -1.95 1.83 -5.83
CA PHE A 45 -0.81 1.45 -6.67
C PHE A 45 -0.12 0.18 -6.17
N SER A 46 -0.03 0.01 -4.84
CA SER A 46 0.44 -1.22 -4.21
C SER A 46 -0.46 -2.41 -4.54
N ILE A 47 -1.78 -2.26 -4.37
CA ILE A 47 -2.77 -3.31 -4.67
C ILE A 47 -2.65 -3.73 -6.13
N ALA A 48 -2.67 -2.77 -7.07
CA ALA A 48 -2.54 -3.06 -8.49
C ALA A 48 -1.21 -3.77 -8.81
N SER A 49 -0.10 -3.29 -8.23
CA SER A 49 1.21 -3.91 -8.44
C SER A 49 1.26 -5.35 -7.90
N MET A 50 0.73 -5.60 -6.70
CA MET A 50 0.70 -6.95 -6.11
C MET A 50 -0.25 -7.88 -6.87
N TYR A 51 -1.37 -7.36 -7.38
CA TYR A 51 -2.33 -8.12 -8.17
C TYR A 51 -1.77 -8.53 -9.54
N GLU A 52 -1.08 -7.63 -10.23
CA GLU A 52 -0.48 -7.85 -11.55
C GLU A 52 0.82 -8.65 -11.47
N LYS A 53 1.71 -8.34 -10.53
CA LYS A 53 3.07 -8.90 -10.44
C LYS A 53 3.13 -10.07 -9.44
N ARG A 54 2.26 -11.07 -9.63
CA ARG A 54 2.18 -12.26 -8.74
C ARG A 54 3.48 -13.05 -8.63
N GLU A 55 4.42 -12.88 -9.57
CA GLU A 55 5.73 -13.54 -9.57
C GLU A 55 6.87 -12.70 -8.94
N GLY A 56 6.57 -11.54 -8.34
CA GLY A 56 7.54 -10.74 -7.59
C GLY A 56 8.48 -9.88 -8.46
N GLU A 57 8.36 -9.93 -9.77
CA GLU A 57 9.12 -9.07 -10.69
C GLU A 57 8.69 -7.60 -10.57
N GLY A 58 9.66 -6.68 -10.40
CA GLY A 58 9.38 -5.25 -10.35
C GLY A 58 8.75 -4.73 -9.05
N LEU A 59 8.69 -5.55 -7.98
CA LEU A 59 8.25 -5.11 -6.65
C LEU A 59 9.14 -3.99 -6.10
N LYS A 60 10.45 -4.04 -6.39
CA LYS A 60 11.42 -3.04 -5.93
C LYS A 60 11.15 -1.64 -6.49
N GLU A 61 10.77 -1.55 -7.77
CA GLU A 61 10.45 -0.27 -8.43
C GLU A 61 9.12 0.28 -7.91
N THR A 62 8.13 -0.59 -7.73
CA THR A 62 6.86 -0.25 -7.07
C THR A 62 7.12 0.31 -5.68
N LEU A 63 7.95 -0.37 -4.89
CA LEU A 63 8.32 0.04 -3.54
C LEU A 63 9.05 1.39 -3.52
N ASP A 64 9.98 1.63 -4.44
CA ASP A 64 10.68 2.92 -4.55
C ASP A 64 9.71 4.06 -4.86
N THR A 65 8.75 3.81 -5.75
CA THR A 65 7.69 4.77 -6.12
C THR A 65 6.80 5.09 -4.92
N ILE A 66 6.31 4.07 -4.21
CA ILE A 66 5.49 4.24 -3.01
C ILE A 66 6.27 5.00 -1.93
N LYS A 67 7.55 4.65 -1.72
CA LYS A 67 8.42 5.35 -0.76
C LYS A 67 8.56 6.83 -1.10
N ARG A 68 8.76 7.19 -2.37
CA ARG A 68 8.83 8.60 -2.81
C ARG A 68 7.53 9.35 -2.59
N LEU A 69 6.39 8.70 -2.84
CA LEU A 69 5.05 9.27 -2.63
C LEU A 69 4.76 9.53 -1.15
N LEU A 70 5.15 8.60 -0.27
CA LEU A 70 4.88 8.65 1.16
C LEU A 70 5.95 9.38 1.97
N ASN A 71 7.14 9.58 1.43
CA ASN A 71 8.25 10.29 2.08
C ASN A 71 7.84 11.64 2.73
N PRO A 72 7.06 12.54 2.07
CA PRO A 72 6.66 13.80 2.70
C PRO A 72 5.77 13.64 3.94
N PHE A 73 5.10 12.49 4.09
CA PHE A 73 4.25 12.19 5.25
C PHE A 73 4.95 11.31 6.28
N ARG A 74 6.13 10.76 5.97
CA ARG A 74 6.85 9.85 6.86
C ARG A 74 7.32 10.59 8.11
N LYS A 75 7.06 10.03 9.29
CA LYS A 75 7.65 10.53 10.54
C LYS A 75 9.12 10.08 10.59
N GLU A 76 10.05 11.03 10.55
CA GLU A 76 11.43 10.74 10.96
C GLU A 76 11.42 10.48 12.46
N SER A 77 11.82 9.28 12.87
CA SER A 77 12.01 8.97 14.29
C SER A 77 13.02 9.97 14.85
N TRP A 78 12.66 10.62 15.97
CA TRP A 78 13.54 11.52 16.72
C TRP A 78 14.73 10.77 17.33
#